data_AF-A0A7S2K0H7-F1
#
_entry.id   AF-A0A7S2K0H7-F1
#
_cell.length_a   1.000
_cell.length_b   1.000
_cell.length_c   1.000
_cell.angle_alpha   90.00
_cell.angle_beta   90.00
_cell.angle_gamma   90.00
#
_symmetry.space_group_name_H-M   'P 1'
#
loop_
_entity.id
_entity.type
_entity.pdbx_description
1 polymer ?
#
loop_
_entity_poly.entity_id
_entity_poly.type
_entity_poly.pdbx_seq_one_letter_code
_entity_poly.pdbx_strand_id
1 'polypeptide(L)'
;DDEGDCYDEGVIINAAQQLQSRGAKNVLVTLGSRGSILICASDKNTNSENSQNCGEATKIIRQQACPLPHNSNVVDETGAGDCYRAAFVAALAEGKSLQQCMEFASAA
;
A
#
# COMPACT_ATOMS: atom_id res chain seq x y z
N ASP A 1 11.60 6.44 24.64
CA ASP A 1 12.24 5.34 23.90
C ASP A 1 11.50 5.11 22.59
N ASP A 2 11.71 6.00 21.61
CA ASP A 2 11.32 5.80 20.22
C ASP A 2 12.44 5.01 19.56
N GLU A 3 12.50 3.70 19.82
CA GLU A 3 13.21 2.82 18.90
C GLU A 3 12.38 2.78 17.62
N GLY A 4 12.77 3.62 16.67
CA GLY A 4 12.25 3.60 15.31
C GLY A 4 12.57 2.25 14.70
N ASP A 5 11.65 1.29 14.87
CA ASP A 5 11.62 0.04 14.12
C ASP A 5 11.61 0.40 12.63
N CYS A 6 12.81 0.40 12.03
CA CYS A 6 12.97 0.53 10.60
C CYS A 6 12.36 -0.73 9.99
N TYR A 7 11.16 -0.61 9.44
CA TYR A 7 10.62 -1.69 8.63
C TYR A 7 11.40 -1.69 7.32
N ASP A 8 11.97 -2.85 6.98
CA ASP A 8 12.70 -3.00 5.73
C ASP A 8 11.69 -3.09 4.59
N GLU A 9 11.56 -1.98 3.86
CA GLU A 9 10.73 -1.95 2.66
C GLU A 9 11.18 -2.99 1.62
N GLY A 10 12.46 -3.36 1.58
CA GLY A 10 12.98 -4.45 0.77
C GLY A 10 12.35 -5.81 1.11
N VAL A 11 12.10 -6.08 2.39
CA VAL A 11 11.39 -7.30 2.83
C VAL A 11 9.93 -7.27 2.34
N ILE A 12 9.25 -6.12 2.44
CA ILE A 12 7.88 -5.95 1.96
C ILE A 12 7.80 -6.18 0.45
N ILE A 13 8.72 -5.57 -0.31
CA ILE A 13 8.78 -5.71 -1.77
C ILE A 13 9.05 -7.16 -2.15
N ASN A 14 10.00 -7.83 -1.51
CA ASN A 14 10.30 -9.24 -1.79
C ASN A 14 9.09 -10.14 -1.50
N ALA A 15 8.44 -9.97 -0.35
CA ALA A 15 7.23 -10.71 -0.02
C ALA A 15 6.10 -10.46 -1.03
N ALA A 16 5.92 -9.20 -1.46
CA ALA A 16 4.95 -8.85 -2.49
C ALA A 16 5.26 -9.53 -3.83
N GLN A 17 6.53 -9.55 -4.26
CA GLN A 17 6.97 -10.24 -5.46
C GLN A 17 6.72 -11.76 -5.40
N GLN A 18 6.89 -12.38 -4.23
CA GLN A 18 6.53 -13.80 -4.04
C GLN A 18 5.03 -14.06 -4.14
N LEU A 19 4.18 -13.14 -3.69
CA LEU A 19 2.73 -13.23 -3.89
C LEU A 19 2.37 -13.00 -5.37
N GLN A 20 3.09 -12.10 -6.04
CA GLN A 20 2.86 -11.81 -7.45
C GLN A 20 3.26 -12.97 -8.36
N SER A 21 4.36 -13.68 -8.05
CA SER A 21 4.73 -14.91 -8.77
C SER A 21 3.72 -16.04 -8.61
N ARG A 22 2.87 -15.96 -7.58
CA ARG A 22 1.74 -16.87 -7.33
C ARG A 22 0.40 -16.37 -7.91
N GLY A 23 0.41 -15.26 -8.64
CA GLY A 23 -0.75 -14.76 -9.40
C GLY A 23 -1.44 -13.52 -8.84
N ALA A 24 -1.03 -13.01 -7.67
CA ALA A 24 -1.53 -11.72 -7.21
C ALA A 24 -1.04 -10.60 -8.15
N LYS A 25 -1.92 -9.72 -8.64
CA LYS A 25 -1.46 -8.56 -9.44
C LYS A 25 -0.97 -7.44 -8.54
N ASN A 26 -1.76 -7.14 -7.52
CA ASN A 26 -1.53 -6.05 -6.59
C ASN A 26 -1.44 -6.60 -5.17
N VAL A 27 -0.50 -6.08 -4.38
CA VAL A 27 -0.29 -6.44 -2.98
C VAL A 27 -0.37 -5.18 -2.14
N LEU A 28 -1.41 -5.09 -1.30
CA LEU A 28 -1.61 -4.02 -0.34
C LEU A 28 -1.14 -4.49 1.04
N VAL A 29 -0.25 -3.72 1.66
CA VAL A 29 0.34 -4.01 2.97
C VAL A 29 0.01 -2.87 3.92
N THR A 30 -0.71 -3.16 5.00
CA THR A 30 -1.03 -2.22 6.08
C THR A 30 0.06 -2.27 7.15
N LEU A 31 0.53 -1.12 7.58
CA LEU A 31 1.68 -0.94 8.46
C LEU A 31 1.31 -0.21 9.77
N GLY A 32 0.04 -0.26 10.17
CA GLY A 32 -0.48 0.40 11.38
C GLY A 32 -0.28 1.92 11.33
N SER A 33 0.31 2.48 12.39
CA SER A 33 0.64 3.92 12.50
C SER A 33 1.60 4.44 11.42
N ARG A 34 2.23 3.55 10.64
CA ARG A 34 3.12 3.90 9.52
C ARG A 34 2.39 3.99 8.17
N GLY A 35 1.09 3.68 8.16
CA GLY A 35 0.25 3.77 6.98
C GLY A 35 0.23 2.48 6.17
N SER A 36 0.50 2.56 4.87
CA SER A 36 0.35 1.44 3.95
C SER A 36 1.18 1.57 2.67
N ILE A 37 1.46 0.43 2.04
CA ILE A 37 2.18 0.33 0.77
C ILE A 37 1.36 -0.56 -0.18
N LEU A 38 1.18 -0.10 -1.41
CA LEU A 38 0.57 -0.85 -2.50
C LEU A 38 1.59 -1.12 -3.60
N ILE A 39 1.88 -2.39 -3.83
CA ILE A 39 2.81 -2.87 -4.85
C ILE A 39 1.99 -3.42 -6.02
N CYS A 40 2.07 -2.78 -7.18
CA CYS A 40 1.39 -3.21 -8.39
C CYS A 40 2.37 -3.91 -9.34
N ALA A 41 1.97 -5.05 -9.89
CA ALA A 41 2.74 -5.70 -10.94
C ALA A 41 2.82 -4.79 -12.17
N SER A 42 3.98 -4.79 -12.84
CA SER A 42 4.09 -4.14 -14.15
C SER A 42 3.36 -4.99 -15.19
N ASP A 43 2.67 -4.33 -16.12
CA ASP A 43 2.14 -5.01 -17.28
C ASP A 43 3.30 -5.50 -18.17
N LYS A 44 3.40 -6.81 -18.34
CA LYS A 44 4.39 -7.46 -19.24
C LYS A 44 4.20 -7.13 -20.73
N ASN A 45 3.27 -6.23 -21.07
CA ASN A 45 2.76 -6.05 -22.42
C ASN A 45 2.93 -4.63 -22.97
N THR A 46 3.64 -3.74 -22.26
CA THR A 46 4.06 -2.47 -22.87
C THR A 46 5.34 -2.70 -23.66
N ASN A 47 5.17 -3.03 -24.95
CA ASN A 47 6.23 -3.00 -25.95
C ASN A 47 6.73 -1.56 -26.12
N SER A 48 7.58 -1.09 -25.20
CA SER A 48 8.45 0.05 -25.45
C SER A 48 9.78 -0.52 -25.92
N GLU A 49 9.85 -0.86 -27.22
CA GLU A 49 11.00 -1.50 -27.89
C GLU A 49 12.28 -0.64 -27.95
N ASN A 50 12.40 0.44 -27.17
CA ASN A 50 13.57 1.33 -27.21
C ASN A 50 14.02 1.83 -25.83
N SER A 51 14.12 0.94 -24.83
CA SER A 51 14.92 1.26 -23.64
C SER A 51 15.80 0.08 -23.24
N GLN A 52 17.04 0.15 -23.73
CA GLN A 52 18.17 -0.62 -23.25
C GLN A 52 18.52 -0.16 -21.83
N ASN A 53 17.71 -0.57 -20.85
CA ASN A 53 18.01 -0.61 -19.42
C ASN A 53 17.03 -1.58 -18.75
N CYS A 54 17.51 -2.78 -18.44
CA CYS A 54 16.74 -3.91 -17.95
C CYS A 54 16.15 -3.67 -16.55
N GLY A 55 14.82 -3.67 -16.46
CA GLY A 55 14.09 -3.81 -15.20
C GLY A 55 12.62 -3.43 -15.37
N GLU A 56 11.70 -4.40 -15.31
CA GLU A 56 10.27 -4.13 -15.17
C GLU A 56 10.03 -3.29 -13.91
N ALA A 57 9.71 -2.01 -14.07
CA ALA A 57 9.56 -1.09 -12.95
C ALA A 57 8.24 -1.39 -12.20
N THR A 58 8.34 -2.12 -11.09
CA THR A 58 7.23 -2.36 -10.17
C THR A 58 6.71 -1.02 -9.65
N LYS A 59 5.40 -0.75 -9.79
CA LYS A 59 4.81 0.50 -9.30
C LYS A 59 4.50 0.35 -7.81
N ILE A 60 5.14 1.18 -6.99
CA ILE A 60 4.97 1.20 -5.53
C ILE A 60 4.32 2.52 -5.13
N ILE A 61 3.15 2.43 -4.48
CA ILE A 61 2.38 3.57 -3.97
C ILE A 61 2.43 3.53 -2.45
N ARG A 62 2.68 4.67 -1.81
CA ARG A 62 2.83 4.79 -0.35
C ARG A 62 1.79 5.77 0.17
N GLN A 63 1.18 5.43 1.30
CA GLN A 63 0.27 6.31 2.00
C GLN A 63 0.61 6.31 3.48
N GLN A 64 0.84 7.49 4.05
CA GLN A 64 1.05 7.65 5.48
C GLN A 64 -0.26 7.38 6.24
N ALA A 65 -0.16 7.01 7.52
CA ALA A 65 -1.33 6.94 8.39
C ALA A 65 -1.97 8.32 8.52
N CYS A 66 -3.30 8.36 8.68
CA CYS A 66 -3.97 9.61 9.01
C CYS A 66 -3.59 9.99 10.45
N PRO A 67 -3.07 11.22 10.69
CA PRO A 67 -2.70 11.64 12.02
C PRO A 67 -3.95 11.77 12.90
N LEU A 68 -3.81 11.41 14.17
CA LEU A 68 -4.87 11.65 15.14
C LEU A 68 -5.05 13.17 15.37
N PRO A 69 -6.27 13.62 15.70
CA PRO A 69 -6.48 14.98 16.16
C PRO A 69 -5.58 15.32 17.35
N HIS A 70 -5.24 16.61 17.48
CA HIS A 70 -4.38 17.05 18.58
C HIS A 70 -4.94 16.59 19.93
N ASN A 71 -4.05 16.08 20.79
CA ASN A 71 -4.39 15.61 22.13
C ASN A 71 -5.34 14.39 22.18
N SER A 72 -5.39 13.59 21.11
CA SER A 72 -6.09 12.31 21.04
C SER A 72 -5.09 11.15 21.01
N ASN A 73 -5.47 9.99 21.57
CA ASN A 73 -4.64 8.79 21.59
C ASN A 73 -5.42 7.61 20.99
N VAL A 74 -4.70 6.60 20.50
CA VAL A 74 -5.30 5.31 20.11
C VAL A 74 -5.88 4.66 21.36
N VAL A 75 -7.17 4.29 21.30
CA VAL A 75 -7.88 3.61 22.40
C VAL A 75 -8.03 2.12 22.10
N ASP A 76 -8.40 1.78 20.86
CA ASP A 76 -8.59 0.41 20.39
C ASP A 76 -8.31 0.36 18.88
N GLU A 77 -7.56 -0.65 18.44
CA GLU A 77 -7.24 -0.90 17.03
C GLU A 77 -8.05 -2.07 16.44
N THR A 78 -8.94 -2.66 17.23
CA THR A 78 -9.83 -3.74 16.80
C THR A 78 -10.67 -3.27 15.62
N GLY A 79 -10.54 -3.96 14.49
CA GLY A 79 -11.28 -3.66 13.26
C GLY A 79 -10.67 -2.55 12.40
N ALA A 80 -9.59 -1.88 12.80
CA ALA A 80 -8.97 -0.82 11.99
C ALA A 80 -8.55 -1.33 10.60
N GLY A 81 -8.01 -2.55 10.53
CA GLY A 81 -7.66 -3.20 9.26
C GLY A 81 -8.87 -3.55 8.39
N ASP A 82 -10.00 -3.93 8.99
CA ASP A 82 -11.24 -4.22 8.27
C ASP A 82 -11.88 -2.93 7.72
N CYS A 83 -11.93 -1.87 8.54
CA CYS A 83 -12.35 -0.53 8.14
C CYS A 83 -11.51 0.00 6.97
N TYR A 84 -10.19 -0.11 7.06
CA TYR A 84 -9.27 0.29 5.99
C TYR A 84 -9.62 -0.43 4.67
N ARG A 85 -9.77 -1.76 4.69
CA ARG A 85 -10.10 -2.54 3.49
C ARG A 85 -11.48 -2.19 2.94
N ALA A 86 -12.48 -2.02 3.81
CA ALA A 86 -13.82 -1.63 3.41
C ALA A 86 -13.84 -0.26 2.72
N ALA A 87 -13.19 0.73 3.33
CA ALA A 87 -13.07 2.09 2.77
C ALA A 87 -12.29 2.11 1.46
N PHE A 88 -11.18 1.35 1.37
CA PHE A 88 -10.42 1.20 0.13
C PHE A 88 -11.30 0.65 -1.00
N VAL A 89 -12.06 -0.42 -0.74
CA VAL A 89 -12.94 -1.04 -1.73
C VAL A 89 -14.10 -0.12 -2.12
N ALA A 90 -14.67 0.63 -1.17
CA ALA A 90 -15.71 1.62 -1.46
C ALA A 90 -15.19 2.73 -2.38
N ALA A 91 -14.03 3.31 -2.05
CA ALA A 91 -13.37 4.31 -2.89
C ALA A 91 -13.03 3.79 -4.29
N LEU A 92 -12.55 2.55 -4.39
CA LEU A 92 -12.25 1.90 -5.66
C LEU A 92 -13.52 1.69 -6.50
N ALA A 93 -14.63 1.26 -5.88
CA ALA A 93 -15.92 1.08 -6.54
C ALA A 93 -16.49 2.41 -7.07
N GLU A 94 -16.16 3.53 -6.42
CA GLU A 94 -16.48 4.89 -6.90
C GLU A 94 -15.59 5.36 -8.06
N GLY A 95 -14.64 4.54 -8.51
CA GLY A 95 -13.74 4.88 -9.63
C GLY A 95 -12.61 5.82 -9.25
N LYS A 96 -12.30 5.97 -7.95
CA LYS A 96 -11.15 6.77 -7.50
C LYS A 96 -9.83 6.12 -7.92
N SER A 97 -8.80 6.95 -8.05
CA SER A 97 -7.44 6.45 -8.27
C SER A 97 -6.94 5.65 -7.05
N LEU A 98 -5.96 4.75 -7.25
CA LEU A 98 -5.40 3.93 -6.17
C LEU A 98 -4.86 4.77 -5.00
N GLN A 99 -4.22 5.91 -5.31
CA GLN A 99 -3.72 6.84 -4.30
C GLN A 99 -4.87 7.40 -3.46
N GLN A 100 -5.94 7.88 -4.10
CA GLN A 100 -7.14 8.39 -3.41
C GLN A 100 -7.86 7.29 -2.61
N CYS A 101 -7.83 6.04 -3.08
CA CYS A 101 -8.37 4.90 -2.33
C CYS A 101 -7.59 4.68 -1.03
N MET A 102 -6.26 4.74 -1.08
CA MET A 102 -5.40 4.61 0.11
C MET A 102 -5.58 5.78 1.07
N GLU A 103 -5.67 7.01 0.55
CA GLU A 103 -5.94 8.21 1.36
C GLU A 103 -7.27 8.12 2.10
N PHE A 104 -8.33 7.71 1.41
CA PHE A 104 -9.65 7.54 2.01
C PHE A 104 -9.66 6.41 3.04
N ALA A 105 -9.01 5.29 2.73
CA ALA A 105 -8.89 4.15 3.63
C ALA A 105 -8.08 4.47 4.90
N SER A 106 -7.04 5.30 4.79
CA SER A 106 -6.25 5.73 5.94
C SER A 106 -7.03 6.59 6.94
N ALA A 107 -8.15 7.20 6.52
CA ALA A 107 -8.97 8.06 7.37
C ALA A 107 -10.19 7.35 7.99
N ALA A 108 -10.40 6.07 7.67
CA ALA A 108 -11.50 5.26 8.17
C ALA A 108 -11.15 4.55 9.48
#